data_AF-A0A842XDN5-F1
#
_entry.id   AF-A0A842XDN5-F1
#
_cell.length_a   1.000
_cell.length_b   1.000
_cell.length_c   1.000
_cell.angle_alpha   90.00
_cell.angle_beta   90.00
_cell.angle_gamma   90.00
#
_symmetry.space_group_name_H-M   'P 1'
#
loop_
_entity.id
_entity.type
_entity.pdbx_description
1 polymer ?
#
loop_
_entity_poly.entity_id
_entity_poly.type
_entity_poly.pdbx_seq_one_letter_code
_entity_poly.pdbx_strand_id
1 'polypeptide(L)'
;MDPIDHMCSQIRLLIDKVVKKNLANGILFSGGLDTSIIAFVASKYSSLKAFTVAFENAPALDLEYSKTMANLLKMDHNIHFFAEKEMFSAIREVIKTLKVFDPMEVRNSVAIFVGLIAAKENGIKGIMTGDGLDELFAGYSWLFNLSQSELVSRLSSMWQTMHFSSIPLARSLGMEAKAPYLDPEFKSFAFSVDPKLKIRSERGKIWGKWIIRKSFEGLLPDEIVWRLKYPIEYGSGTTVFPKFFGEKISDGYFQEKAKEYLEKDQVSIRDKEQLFYYEIFRSLFGTPIKIFLKAKGKLCPYCKSKGDERSSFCRICGAYPI
;
A
#
# COMPACT_ATOMS: atom_id res chain seq x y z
N MET A 1 18.20 -9.18 -31.64
CA MET A 1 17.92 -8.44 -30.39
C MET A 1 17.57 -9.48 -29.34
N ASP A 2 18.21 -9.45 -28.17
CA ASP A 2 17.89 -10.37 -27.07
C ASP A 2 16.39 -10.27 -26.75
N PRO A 3 15.64 -11.40 -26.64
CA PRO A 3 14.24 -11.38 -26.22
C PRO A 3 13.97 -10.57 -24.95
N ILE A 4 14.91 -10.56 -24.00
CA ILE A 4 14.80 -9.77 -22.77
C ILE A 4 14.89 -8.26 -23.09
N ASP A 5 15.85 -7.84 -23.90
CA ASP A 5 16.00 -6.43 -24.29
C ASP A 5 14.79 -5.89 -25.04
N HIS A 6 14.21 -6.72 -25.90
CA HIS A 6 12.99 -6.38 -26.63
C HIS A 6 11.83 -6.12 -25.65
N MET A 7 11.60 -7.06 -24.72
CA MET A 7 10.55 -6.93 -23.70
C MET A 7 10.81 -5.74 -22.76
N CYS A 8 12.06 -5.50 -22.36
CA CYS A 8 12.42 -4.32 -21.57
C CYS A 8 12.06 -3.02 -22.30
N SER A 9 12.28 -2.96 -23.62
CA SER A 9 11.89 -1.82 -24.44
C SER A 9 10.37 -1.64 -24.51
N GLN A 10 9.62 -2.74 -24.67
CA GLN A 10 8.15 -2.71 -24.66
C GLN A 10 7.60 -2.24 -23.31
N ILE A 11 8.18 -2.71 -22.19
CA ILE A 11 7.81 -2.29 -20.83
C ILE A 11 8.01 -0.79 -20.66
N ARG A 12 9.17 -0.26 -21.07
CA ARG A 12 9.44 1.18 -20.97
C ARG A 12 8.45 2.00 -21.78
N LEU A 13 8.16 1.60 -23.02
CA LEU A 13 7.17 2.28 -23.87
C LEU A 13 5.76 2.24 -23.27
N LEU A 14 5.36 1.09 -22.72
CA LEU A 14 4.04 0.94 -22.11
C LEU A 14 3.92 1.76 -20.82
N ILE A 15 4.93 1.73 -19.95
CA ILE A 15 4.96 2.55 -18.72
C ILE A 15 4.93 4.03 -19.09
N ASP A 16 5.71 4.46 -20.08
CA ASP A 16 5.68 5.83 -20.59
C ASP A 16 4.27 6.26 -21.00
N LYS A 17 3.60 5.42 -21.81
CA LYS A 17 2.23 5.66 -22.26
C LYS A 17 1.24 5.75 -21.10
N VAL A 18 1.24 4.80 -20.15
CA VAL A 18 0.24 4.78 -19.07
C VAL A 18 0.52 5.84 -18.02
N VAL A 19 1.78 6.21 -17.77
CA VAL A 19 2.12 7.35 -16.91
C VAL A 19 1.65 8.64 -17.56
N LYS A 20 1.92 8.85 -18.86
CA LYS A 20 1.47 10.03 -19.61
C LYS A 20 -0.05 10.20 -19.57
N LYS A 21 -0.80 9.10 -19.70
CA LYS A 21 -2.27 9.09 -19.62
C LYS A 21 -2.81 9.43 -18.22
N ASN A 22 -2.03 9.15 -17.18
CA ASN A 22 -2.42 9.30 -15.78
C ASN A 22 -1.62 10.40 -15.06
N LEU A 23 -1.09 11.38 -15.82
CA LEU A 23 -0.28 12.46 -15.27
C LEU A 23 -1.03 13.27 -14.21
N ALA A 24 -0.30 13.60 -13.15
CA ALA A 24 -0.70 14.58 -12.17
C ALA A 24 0.51 15.38 -11.70
N ASN A 25 0.29 16.52 -11.06
CA ASN A 25 1.36 17.41 -10.58
C ASN A 25 1.93 16.99 -9.20
N GLY A 26 1.32 16.00 -8.55
CA GLY A 26 1.79 15.44 -7.28
C GLY A 26 2.02 13.93 -7.37
N ILE A 27 2.92 13.41 -6.53
CA ILE A 27 3.14 11.97 -6.33
C ILE A 27 3.34 11.65 -4.84
N LEU A 28 2.67 10.61 -4.34
CA LEU A 28 3.04 10.00 -3.05
C LEU A 28 4.33 9.20 -3.27
N PHE A 29 5.41 9.61 -2.60
CA PHE A 29 6.76 9.26 -2.99
C PHE A 29 7.54 8.56 -1.88
N SER A 30 7.81 7.27 -2.06
CA SER A 30 8.62 6.46 -1.15
C SER A 30 10.09 6.33 -1.58
N GLY A 31 10.42 6.73 -2.80
CA GLY A 31 11.70 6.35 -3.42
C GLY A 31 11.87 4.83 -3.58
N GLY A 32 10.79 4.05 -3.43
CA GLY A 32 10.76 2.64 -3.81
C GLY A 32 10.83 2.49 -5.33
N LEU A 33 11.11 1.29 -5.82
CA LEU A 33 11.19 1.00 -7.26
C LEU A 33 9.99 1.57 -8.04
N ASP A 34 8.79 1.32 -7.52
CA ASP A 34 7.51 1.58 -8.17
C ASP A 34 7.27 3.08 -8.37
N THR A 35 7.36 3.85 -7.28
CA THR A 35 7.17 5.30 -7.31
C THR A 35 8.33 5.99 -8.00
N SER A 36 9.54 5.45 -7.95
CA SER A 36 10.72 5.97 -8.65
C SER A 36 10.60 5.84 -10.17
N ILE A 37 10.08 4.72 -10.66
CA ILE A 37 9.81 4.53 -12.10
C ILE A 37 8.76 5.53 -12.58
N ILE A 38 7.65 5.68 -11.84
CA ILE A 38 6.61 6.68 -12.18
C ILE A 38 7.21 8.09 -12.17
N ALA A 39 7.93 8.46 -11.12
CA ALA A 39 8.54 9.79 -11.00
C ALA A 39 9.53 10.07 -12.14
N PHE A 40 10.39 9.12 -12.49
CA PHE A 40 11.36 9.25 -13.58
C PHE A 40 10.69 9.48 -14.93
N VAL A 41 9.60 8.77 -15.21
CA VAL A 41 8.85 8.93 -16.45
C VAL A 41 8.05 10.22 -16.45
N ALA A 42 7.30 10.50 -15.38
CA ALA A 42 6.45 11.69 -15.29
C ALA A 42 7.24 13.01 -15.29
N SER A 43 8.47 13.01 -14.74
CA SER A 43 9.35 14.20 -14.74
C SER A 43 9.77 14.66 -16.15
N LYS A 44 9.58 13.82 -17.18
CA LYS A 44 9.80 14.20 -18.58
C LYS A 44 8.68 15.09 -19.13
N TYR A 45 7.51 15.08 -18.48
CA TYR A 45 6.28 15.69 -18.98
C TYR A 45 5.78 16.83 -18.10
N SER A 46 6.10 16.82 -16.81
CA SER A 46 5.68 17.86 -15.86
C SER A 46 6.69 18.02 -14.72
N SER A 47 6.71 19.22 -14.13
CA SER A 47 7.34 19.44 -12.83
C SER A 47 6.49 18.78 -11.75
N LEU A 48 7.10 17.85 -11.00
CA LEU A 48 6.43 17.06 -9.97
C LEU A 48 6.71 17.60 -8.58
N LYS A 49 5.66 17.69 -7.78
CA LYS A 49 5.75 17.77 -6.32
C LYS A 49 5.72 16.36 -5.73
N ALA A 50 6.77 15.98 -5.02
CA ALA A 50 6.87 14.70 -4.35
C ALA A 50 6.50 14.84 -2.87
N PHE A 51 5.70 13.91 -2.34
CA PHE A 51 5.26 13.93 -0.94
C PHE A 51 5.69 12.64 -0.26
N THR A 52 6.60 12.75 0.72
CA THR A 52 7.04 11.64 1.58
C THR A 52 6.60 11.94 3.00
N VAL A 53 6.15 10.91 3.73
CA VAL A 53 5.78 11.06 5.13
C VAL A 53 6.67 10.20 6.02
N ALA A 54 6.92 10.68 7.22
CA ALA A 54 7.61 9.94 8.27
C ALA A 54 6.97 10.22 9.62
N PHE A 55 6.74 9.18 10.41
CA PHE A 55 6.30 9.34 11.79
C PHE A 55 7.48 9.82 12.65
N GLU A 56 7.25 10.83 13.46
CA GLU A 56 8.29 11.40 14.32
C GLU A 56 8.87 10.36 15.28
N ASN A 57 10.18 10.47 15.55
CA ASN A 57 10.93 9.61 16.47
C ASN A 57 10.87 8.11 16.11
N ALA A 58 10.53 7.76 14.87
CA ALA A 58 10.56 6.40 14.36
C ALA A 58 11.48 6.26 13.14
N PRO A 59 12.14 5.10 12.95
CA PRO A 59 12.89 4.84 11.73
C PRO A 59 11.97 4.79 10.50
N ALA A 60 12.17 5.69 9.55
CA ALA A 60 11.43 5.77 8.29
C ALA A 60 12.36 5.44 7.12
N LEU A 61 12.36 4.18 6.68
CA LEU A 61 13.35 3.65 5.73
C LEU A 61 13.26 4.25 4.32
N ASP A 62 12.15 4.90 3.98
CA ASP A 62 11.95 5.51 2.66
C ASP A 62 12.56 6.91 2.54
N LEU A 63 12.94 7.56 3.65
CA LEU A 63 13.46 8.94 3.63
C LEU A 63 14.74 9.07 2.81
N GLU A 64 15.69 8.14 2.96
CA GLU A 64 16.96 8.22 2.23
C GLU A 64 16.74 8.05 0.72
N TYR A 65 16.00 7.01 0.33
CA TYR A 65 15.74 6.73 -1.08
C TYR A 65 14.89 7.80 -1.76
N SER A 66 13.87 8.32 -1.07
CA SER A 66 13.04 9.41 -1.58
C SER A 66 13.86 10.69 -1.78
N LYS A 67 14.73 11.06 -0.84
CA LYS A 67 15.65 12.20 -1.00
C LYS A 67 16.59 12.00 -2.19
N THR A 68 17.23 10.84 -2.29
CA THR A 68 18.15 10.51 -3.40
C THR A 68 17.45 10.67 -4.75
N MET A 69 16.28 10.07 -4.92
CA MET A 69 15.56 10.13 -6.19
C MET A 69 14.97 11.52 -6.46
N ALA A 70 14.48 12.24 -5.45
CA ALA A 70 13.98 13.59 -5.63
C ALA A 70 15.08 14.56 -6.08
N ASN A 71 16.28 14.44 -5.50
CA ASN A 71 17.45 15.21 -5.91
C ASN A 71 17.87 14.87 -7.35
N LEU A 72 17.94 13.58 -7.69
CA LEU A 72 18.28 13.13 -9.03
C LEU A 72 17.31 13.68 -10.09
N LEU A 73 16.02 13.67 -9.79
CA LEU A 73 14.96 14.13 -10.70
C LEU A 73 14.64 15.62 -10.58
N LYS A 74 15.32 16.35 -9.68
CA LYS A 74 15.08 17.78 -9.38
C LYS A 74 13.60 18.08 -9.07
N MET A 75 12.97 17.22 -8.27
CA MET A 75 11.58 17.38 -7.85
C MET A 75 11.46 18.37 -6.68
N ASP A 76 10.32 19.05 -6.60
CA ASP A 76 9.91 19.79 -5.39
C ASP A 76 9.49 18.77 -4.33
N HIS A 77 10.40 18.45 -3.40
CA HIS A 77 10.23 17.36 -2.45
C HIS A 77 9.79 17.86 -1.08
N ASN A 78 8.55 17.52 -0.74
CA ASN A 78 7.92 17.82 0.53
C ASN A 78 8.01 16.57 1.42
N ILE A 79 8.81 16.65 2.48
CA ILE A 79 8.89 15.62 3.51
C ILE A 79 8.10 16.10 4.72
N HIS A 80 6.99 15.42 5.02
CA HIS A 80 6.12 15.75 6.14
C HIS A 80 6.37 14.79 7.31
N PHE A 81 6.87 15.34 8.41
CA PHE A 81 6.98 14.60 9.67
C PHE A 81 5.68 14.81 10.46
N PHE A 82 5.02 13.71 10.83
CA PHE A 82 3.76 13.77 11.56
C PHE A 82 3.88 13.11 12.94
N ALA A 83 3.18 13.70 13.91
CA ALA A 83 3.23 13.32 15.32
C ALA A 83 1.94 12.61 15.78
N GLU A 84 1.85 12.30 17.09
CA GLU A 84 0.71 11.61 17.70
C GLU A 84 -0.65 12.25 17.41
N LYS A 85 -0.73 13.59 17.46
CA LYS A 85 -1.99 14.31 17.25
C LYS A 85 -2.56 14.03 15.85
N GLU A 86 -1.71 14.15 14.83
CA GLU A 86 -2.07 13.84 13.45
C GLU A 86 -2.34 12.36 13.26
N MET A 87 -1.56 11.48 13.89
CA MET A 87 -1.80 10.04 13.88
C MET A 87 -3.21 9.70 14.39
N PHE A 88 -3.64 10.24 15.53
CA PHE A 88 -4.98 9.98 16.06
C PHE A 88 -6.09 10.50 15.13
N SER A 89 -5.93 11.70 14.58
CA SER A 89 -6.87 12.26 13.61
C SER A 89 -6.93 11.42 12.33
N ALA A 90 -5.78 10.99 11.81
CA ALA A 90 -5.68 10.17 10.61
C ALA A 90 -6.28 8.78 10.82
N ILE A 91 -6.02 8.11 11.95
CA ILE A 91 -6.63 6.81 12.29
C ILE A 91 -8.16 6.92 12.23
N ARG A 92 -8.74 7.97 12.83
CA ARG A 92 -10.19 8.16 12.83
C ARG A 92 -10.75 8.32 11.42
N GLU A 93 -10.15 9.14 10.58
CA GLU A 93 -10.63 9.36 9.21
C GLU A 93 -10.37 8.16 8.29
N VAL A 94 -9.28 7.42 8.49
CA VAL A 94 -8.99 6.15 7.79
C VAL A 94 -10.06 5.11 8.12
N ILE A 95 -10.34 4.87 9.40
CA ILE A 95 -11.38 3.92 9.84
C ILE A 95 -12.75 4.34 9.31
N LYS A 96 -13.05 5.64 9.35
CA LYS A 96 -14.30 6.18 8.83
C LYS A 96 -14.44 5.96 7.32
N THR A 97 -13.37 6.18 6.57
CA THR A 97 -13.37 6.10 5.09
C THR A 97 -13.40 4.65 4.62
N LEU A 98 -12.53 3.80 5.19
CA LEU A 98 -12.34 2.42 4.73
C LEU A 98 -13.29 1.43 5.42
N LYS A 99 -13.87 1.80 6.57
CA LYS A 99 -14.71 0.93 7.41
C LYS A 99 -13.98 -0.36 7.82
N VAL A 100 -12.74 -0.20 8.29
CA VAL A 100 -11.88 -1.29 8.74
C VAL A 100 -11.32 -1.01 10.12
N PHE A 101 -10.86 -2.05 10.81
CA PHE A 101 -10.09 -2.02 12.04
C PHE A 101 -8.99 -3.12 12.01
N ASP A 102 -8.51 -3.46 10.81
CA ASP A 102 -7.31 -4.26 10.62
C ASP A 102 -6.07 -3.41 10.93
N PRO A 103 -5.24 -3.78 11.91
CA PRO A 103 -4.07 -2.98 12.25
C PRO A 103 -3.11 -2.74 11.09
N MET A 104 -2.85 -3.73 10.25
CA MET A 104 -1.91 -3.58 9.14
C MET A 104 -2.44 -2.59 8.09
N GLU A 105 -3.72 -2.70 7.73
CA GLU A 105 -4.38 -1.80 6.79
C GLU A 105 -4.43 -0.36 7.34
N VAL A 106 -4.75 -0.20 8.63
CA VAL A 106 -4.84 1.13 9.27
C VAL A 106 -3.48 1.81 9.30
N ARG A 107 -2.39 1.12 9.71
CA ARG A 107 -1.03 1.70 9.74
C ARG A 107 -0.59 2.22 8.38
N ASN A 108 -0.71 1.39 7.34
CA ASN A 108 -0.33 1.77 5.97
C ASN A 108 -1.19 2.93 5.46
N SER A 109 -2.50 2.88 5.73
CA SER A 109 -3.46 3.89 5.28
C SER A 109 -3.33 5.23 6.02
N VAL A 110 -2.85 5.25 7.27
CA VAL A 110 -2.55 6.48 8.00
C VAL A 110 -1.42 7.23 7.30
N ALA A 111 -0.33 6.56 6.94
CA ALA A 111 0.76 7.19 6.20
C ALA A 111 0.29 7.74 4.84
N ILE A 112 -0.52 6.97 4.10
CA ILE A 112 -1.13 7.43 2.85
C ILE A 112 -2.00 8.67 3.08
N PHE A 113 -2.90 8.63 4.07
CA PHE A 113 -3.83 9.72 4.35
C PHE A 113 -3.11 11.01 4.75
N VAL A 114 -2.08 10.93 5.61
CA VAL A 114 -1.24 12.07 5.97
C VAL A 114 -0.54 12.65 4.74
N GLY A 115 0.00 11.80 3.85
CA GLY A 115 0.63 12.26 2.62
C GLY A 115 -0.35 12.96 1.67
N LEU A 116 -1.61 12.49 1.63
CA LEU A 116 -2.67 13.13 0.86
C LEU A 116 -3.07 14.49 1.44
N ILE A 117 -3.13 14.63 2.77
CA ILE A 117 -3.36 15.93 3.43
C ILE A 117 -2.26 16.92 3.07
N ALA A 118 -0.99 16.53 3.25
CA ALA A 118 0.15 17.38 2.91
C ALA A 118 0.13 17.81 1.42
N ALA A 119 -0.23 16.90 0.52
CA ALA A 119 -0.40 17.20 -0.89
C ALA A 119 -1.54 18.21 -1.14
N LYS A 120 -2.70 18.00 -0.52
CA LYS A 120 -3.86 18.89 -0.63
C LYS A 120 -3.54 20.31 -0.17
N GLU A 121 -2.87 20.44 0.98
CA GLU A 121 -2.44 21.73 1.54
C GLU A 121 -1.45 22.45 0.61
N ASN A 122 -0.71 21.70 -0.20
CA ASN A 122 0.19 22.21 -1.25
C ASN A 122 -0.51 22.43 -2.61
N GLY A 123 -1.84 22.46 -2.64
CA GLY A 123 -2.66 22.76 -3.82
C GLY A 123 -2.83 21.61 -4.81
N ILE A 124 -2.44 20.39 -4.43
CA ILE A 124 -2.56 19.21 -5.30
C ILE A 124 -4.01 18.72 -5.34
N LYS A 125 -4.55 18.57 -6.56
CA LYS A 125 -5.90 18.00 -6.81
C LYS A 125 -5.86 16.54 -7.28
N GLY A 126 -4.80 16.15 -7.97
CA GLY A 126 -4.56 14.78 -8.43
C GLY A 126 -3.17 14.33 -8.02
N ILE A 127 -3.04 13.08 -7.57
CA ILE A 127 -1.79 12.54 -7.04
C ILE A 127 -1.50 11.14 -7.59
N MET A 128 -0.30 10.95 -8.12
CA MET A 128 0.14 9.65 -8.60
C MET A 128 0.56 8.73 -7.44
N THR A 129 0.31 7.43 -7.61
CA THR A 129 0.73 6.39 -6.66
C THR A 129 1.39 5.21 -7.39
N GLY A 130 2.24 4.47 -6.68
CA GLY A 130 2.88 3.24 -7.17
C GLY A 130 2.00 1.99 -7.07
N ASP A 131 0.70 2.16 -6.80
CA ASP A 131 -0.21 1.06 -6.50
C ASP A 131 -0.32 0.07 -7.67
N GLY A 132 -0.30 -1.22 -7.35
CA GLY A 132 -0.54 -2.31 -8.30
C GLY A 132 0.70 -3.04 -8.80
N LEU A 133 1.89 -2.43 -8.76
CA LEU A 133 3.07 -3.07 -9.36
C LEU A 133 3.52 -4.31 -8.58
N ASP A 134 3.44 -4.29 -7.24
CA ASP A 134 3.68 -5.45 -6.38
C ASP A 134 2.74 -6.62 -6.72
N GLU A 135 1.44 -6.35 -6.88
CA GLU A 135 0.43 -7.36 -7.22
C GLU A 135 0.63 -7.91 -8.64
N LEU A 136 0.94 -7.04 -9.60
CA LEU A 136 1.03 -7.41 -11.01
C LEU A 136 2.32 -8.17 -11.34
N PHE A 137 3.42 -7.85 -10.67
CA PHE A 137 4.76 -8.36 -10.96
C PHE A 137 5.41 -9.11 -9.79
N ALA A 138 4.61 -9.66 -8.88
CA ALA A 138 5.05 -10.55 -7.81
C ALA A 138 6.13 -9.94 -6.90
N GLY A 139 5.88 -8.72 -6.41
CA GLY A 139 6.85 -7.96 -5.64
C GLY A 139 7.00 -8.37 -4.17
N TYR A 140 6.06 -9.14 -3.65
CA TYR A 140 6.07 -9.60 -2.27
C TYR A 140 7.01 -10.81 -2.07
N SER A 141 7.90 -10.74 -1.07
CA SER A 141 8.91 -11.77 -0.82
C SER A 141 8.35 -13.15 -0.48
N TRP A 142 7.16 -13.23 0.11
CA TRP A 142 6.48 -14.49 0.40
C TRP A 142 6.03 -15.25 -0.87
N LEU A 143 6.09 -14.62 -2.06
CA LEU A 143 5.85 -15.27 -3.34
C LEU A 143 7.09 -15.98 -3.91
N PHE A 144 8.29 -15.69 -3.41
CA PHE A 144 9.56 -16.03 -4.08
C PHE A 144 9.86 -17.53 -4.08
N ASN A 145 9.32 -18.26 -3.09
CA ASN A 145 9.58 -19.69 -2.90
C ASN A 145 8.41 -20.57 -3.34
N LEU A 146 7.39 -20.00 -4.00
CA LEU A 146 6.26 -20.76 -4.52
C LEU A 146 6.65 -21.53 -5.78
N SER A 147 6.07 -22.71 -5.97
CA SER A 147 6.11 -23.37 -7.28
C SER A 147 5.42 -22.50 -8.35
N GLN A 148 5.71 -22.75 -9.62
CA GLN A 148 5.14 -21.96 -10.71
C GLN A 148 3.60 -21.99 -10.75
N SER A 149 2.99 -23.15 -10.48
CA SER A 149 1.53 -23.29 -10.43
C SER A 149 0.91 -22.53 -9.26
N GLU A 150 1.54 -22.61 -8.07
CA GLU A 150 1.13 -21.85 -6.90
C GLU A 150 1.26 -20.34 -7.11
N LEU A 151 2.37 -19.90 -7.72
CA LEU A 151 2.59 -18.49 -8.04
C LEU A 151 1.50 -17.96 -8.98
N VAL A 152 1.18 -18.70 -10.05
CA VAL A 152 0.10 -18.33 -10.98
C VAL A 152 -1.24 -18.25 -10.25
N SER A 153 -1.56 -19.23 -9.42
CA SER A 153 -2.79 -19.25 -8.63
C SER A 153 -2.88 -18.05 -7.67
N ARG A 154 -1.80 -17.75 -6.94
CA ARG A 154 -1.72 -16.61 -6.01
C ARG A 154 -1.84 -15.28 -6.72
N LEU A 155 -1.12 -15.08 -7.82
CA LEU A 155 -1.20 -13.86 -8.61
C LEU A 155 -2.60 -13.65 -9.18
N SER A 156 -3.22 -14.69 -9.72
CA SER A 156 -4.61 -14.63 -10.23
C SER A 156 -5.59 -14.21 -9.13
N SER A 157 -5.48 -14.81 -7.93
CA SER A 157 -6.29 -14.42 -6.77
C SER A 157 -6.05 -12.96 -6.36
N MET A 158 -4.79 -12.52 -6.32
CA MET A 158 -4.43 -11.13 -6.01
C MET A 158 -5.01 -10.16 -7.05
N TRP A 159 -4.93 -10.45 -8.35
CA TRP A 159 -5.45 -9.56 -9.40
C TRP A 159 -6.97 -9.39 -9.36
N GLN A 160 -7.69 -10.42 -8.91
CA GLN A 160 -9.15 -10.36 -8.75
C GLN A 160 -9.57 -9.59 -7.50
N THR A 161 -8.70 -9.49 -6.50
CA THR A 161 -9.05 -8.99 -5.17
C THR A 161 -8.31 -7.72 -4.77
N MET A 162 -7.28 -7.30 -5.52
CA MET A 162 -6.46 -6.13 -5.19
C MET A 162 -7.31 -4.87 -4.98
N HIS A 163 -6.96 -4.14 -3.93
CA HIS A 163 -7.61 -2.91 -3.54
C HIS A 163 -6.55 -2.00 -2.91
N PHE A 164 -6.68 -0.70 -3.14
CA PHE A 164 -5.69 0.28 -2.71
C PHE A 164 -6.41 1.40 -1.99
N SER A 165 -6.05 1.62 -0.72
CA SER A 165 -6.69 2.61 0.15
C SER A 165 -6.45 4.05 -0.32
N SER A 166 -5.39 4.30 -1.08
CA SER A 166 -5.10 5.60 -1.71
C SER A 166 -6.28 6.18 -2.48
N ILE A 167 -7.04 5.36 -3.21
CA ILE A 167 -8.17 5.78 -4.04
C ILE A 167 -9.35 6.31 -3.19
N PRO A 168 -9.94 5.53 -2.27
CA PRO A 168 -11.02 6.03 -1.41
C PRO A 168 -10.56 7.14 -0.46
N LEU A 169 -9.31 7.12 0.02
CA LEU A 169 -8.77 8.19 0.88
C LEU A 169 -8.57 9.51 0.12
N ALA A 170 -8.04 9.48 -1.11
CA ALA A 170 -7.94 10.69 -1.93
C ALA A 170 -9.34 11.26 -2.20
N ARG A 171 -10.30 10.38 -2.54
CA ARG A 171 -11.69 10.78 -2.79
C ARG A 171 -12.34 11.43 -1.57
N SER A 172 -12.10 10.91 -0.36
CA SER A 172 -12.67 11.51 0.87
C SER A 172 -12.14 12.92 1.13
N LEU A 173 -10.98 13.26 0.56
CA LEU A 173 -10.38 14.59 0.61
C LEU A 173 -10.73 15.47 -0.59
N GLY A 174 -11.55 15.00 -1.53
CA GLY A 174 -11.86 15.72 -2.78
C GLY A 174 -10.70 15.74 -3.77
N MET A 175 -9.75 14.81 -3.64
CA MET A 175 -8.63 14.60 -4.54
C MET A 175 -8.85 13.35 -5.41
N GLU A 176 -8.06 13.24 -6.47
CA GLU A 176 -8.02 12.06 -7.33
C GLU A 176 -6.68 11.31 -7.18
N ALA A 177 -6.71 10.04 -6.81
CA ALA A 177 -5.55 9.17 -6.90
C ALA A 177 -5.43 8.59 -8.32
N LYS A 178 -4.25 8.71 -8.91
CA LYS A 178 -3.89 8.17 -10.23
C LYS A 178 -2.90 7.03 -10.03
N ALA A 179 -3.29 5.80 -10.38
CA ALA A 179 -2.43 4.63 -10.28
C ALA A 179 -2.10 4.09 -11.69
N PRO A 180 -1.01 4.55 -12.34
CA PRO A 180 -0.70 4.19 -13.73
C PRO A 180 -0.63 2.69 -13.99
N TYR A 181 -0.14 1.90 -13.01
CA TYR A 181 -0.05 0.44 -13.15
C TYR A 181 -1.42 -0.26 -13.14
N LEU A 182 -2.49 0.41 -12.70
CA LEU A 182 -3.84 -0.13 -12.79
C LEU A 182 -4.51 0.16 -14.14
N ASP A 183 -3.83 0.85 -15.06
CA ASP A 183 -4.34 1.07 -16.40
C ASP A 183 -4.63 -0.28 -17.10
N PRO A 184 -5.79 -0.43 -17.77
CA PRO A 184 -6.17 -1.69 -18.41
C PRO A 184 -5.12 -2.25 -19.37
N GLU A 185 -4.39 -1.40 -20.09
CA GLU A 185 -3.36 -1.84 -21.04
C GLU A 185 -2.14 -2.42 -20.30
N PHE A 186 -1.70 -1.76 -19.23
CA PHE A 186 -0.61 -2.25 -18.39
C PHE A 186 -0.98 -3.54 -17.65
N LYS A 187 -2.22 -3.63 -17.15
CA LYS A 187 -2.72 -4.86 -16.54
C LYS A 187 -2.77 -6.02 -17.53
N SER A 188 -3.31 -5.79 -18.73
CA SER A 188 -3.39 -6.81 -19.78
C SER A 188 -2.00 -7.33 -20.14
N PHE A 189 -1.02 -6.44 -20.29
CA PHE A 189 0.38 -6.81 -20.48
C PHE A 189 0.93 -7.63 -19.31
N ALA A 190 0.71 -7.16 -18.07
CA ALA A 190 1.19 -7.86 -16.88
C ALA A 190 0.61 -9.29 -16.79
N PHE A 191 -0.63 -9.50 -17.22
CA PHE A 191 -1.25 -10.83 -17.23
C PHE A 191 -0.62 -11.78 -18.25
N SER A 192 -0.09 -11.26 -19.37
CA SER A 192 0.57 -12.07 -20.41
C SER A 192 2.04 -12.37 -20.13
N VAL A 193 2.69 -11.67 -19.20
CA VAL A 193 4.10 -11.90 -18.87
C VAL A 193 4.29 -13.25 -18.16
N ASP A 194 5.23 -14.07 -18.67
CA ASP A 194 5.63 -15.34 -18.05
C ASP A 194 5.98 -15.12 -16.56
N PRO A 195 5.37 -15.86 -15.62
CA PRO A 195 5.71 -15.78 -14.20
C PRO A 195 7.20 -15.93 -13.90
N LYS A 196 7.96 -16.69 -14.70
CA LYS A 196 9.43 -16.83 -14.60
C LYS A 196 10.20 -15.54 -14.87
N LEU A 197 9.57 -14.52 -15.44
CA LEU A 197 10.14 -13.19 -15.66
C LEU A 197 9.74 -12.21 -14.55
N LYS A 198 8.75 -12.57 -13.73
CA LYS A 198 8.34 -11.78 -12.56
C LYS A 198 9.26 -12.05 -11.38
N ILE A 199 9.67 -13.30 -11.19
CA ILE A 199 10.59 -13.73 -10.13
C ILE A 199 11.81 -14.43 -10.74
N ARG A 200 13.02 -13.91 -10.48
CA ARG A 200 14.30 -14.55 -10.86
C ARG A 200 15.40 -14.30 -9.85
N SER A 201 16.40 -15.18 -9.85
CA SER A 201 17.66 -14.95 -9.16
C SER A 201 18.58 -14.05 -9.99
N GLU A 202 19.09 -12.98 -9.38
CA GLU A 202 20.10 -12.11 -9.96
C GLU A 202 20.93 -11.48 -8.84
N ARG A 203 22.23 -11.28 -9.05
CA ARG A 203 23.15 -10.71 -8.05
C ARG A 203 23.10 -11.47 -6.71
N GLY A 204 22.98 -12.80 -6.77
CA GLY A 204 22.98 -13.69 -5.61
C GLY A 204 21.69 -13.65 -4.75
N LYS A 205 20.61 -13.02 -5.23
CA LYS A 205 19.33 -12.91 -4.50
C LYS A 205 18.16 -13.17 -5.44
N ILE A 206 17.03 -13.62 -4.88
CA ILE A 206 15.76 -13.72 -5.62
C ILE A 206 15.05 -12.38 -5.59
N TRP A 207 14.61 -11.93 -6.76
CA TRP A 207 13.94 -10.66 -6.96
C TRP A 207 12.55 -10.86 -7.56
N GLY A 208 11.54 -10.32 -6.89
CA GLY A 208 10.26 -9.98 -7.51
C GLY A 208 10.37 -8.75 -8.40
N LYS A 209 9.38 -8.55 -9.28
CA LYS A 209 9.39 -7.51 -10.33
C LYS A 209 10.63 -7.57 -11.21
N TRP A 210 11.24 -8.75 -11.37
CA TRP A 210 12.57 -8.86 -11.98
C TRP A 210 12.63 -8.20 -13.36
N ILE A 211 11.68 -8.49 -14.25
CA ILE A 211 11.69 -7.89 -15.59
C ILE A 211 11.48 -6.37 -15.57
N ILE A 212 10.71 -5.86 -14.60
CA ILE A 212 10.56 -4.41 -14.42
C ILE A 212 11.89 -3.81 -13.98
N ARG A 213 12.59 -4.42 -13.02
CA ARG A 213 13.92 -3.97 -12.58
C ARG A 213 14.91 -3.93 -13.75
N LYS A 214 15.02 -5.02 -14.51
CA LYS A 214 15.86 -5.08 -15.73
C LYS A 214 15.50 -4.01 -16.76
N SER A 215 14.23 -3.64 -16.88
CA SER A 215 13.79 -2.62 -17.83
C SER A 215 14.31 -1.21 -17.51
N PHE A 216 14.68 -0.94 -16.25
CA PHE A 216 15.19 0.36 -15.79
C PHE A 216 16.63 0.31 -15.29
N GLU A 217 17.31 -0.84 -15.43
CA GLU A 217 18.75 -0.95 -15.18
C GLU A 217 19.51 0.00 -16.11
N GLY A 218 20.47 0.76 -15.56
CA GLY A 218 21.20 1.80 -16.28
C GLY A 218 20.45 3.11 -16.53
N LEU A 219 19.13 3.16 -16.25
CA LEU A 219 18.34 4.40 -16.31
C LEU A 219 18.08 5.01 -14.93
N LEU A 220 17.99 4.15 -13.92
CA LEU A 220 17.86 4.52 -12.51
C LEU A 220 19.08 4.01 -11.74
N PRO A 221 19.44 4.63 -10.59
CA PRO A 221 20.51 4.14 -9.74
C PRO A 221 20.27 2.69 -9.30
N ASP A 222 21.33 1.89 -9.27
CA ASP A 222 21.25 0.47 -8.91
C ASP A 222 20.73 0.28 -7.48
N GLU A 223 21.03 1.19 -6.56
CA GLU A 223 20.49 1.19 -5.20
C GLU A 223 18.96 1.41 -5.15
N ILE A 224 18.34 1.89 -6.23
CA ILE A 224 16.88 2.02 -6.37
C ILE A 224 16.32 0.83 -7.15
N VAL A 225 16.96 0.45 -8.26
CA VAL A 225 16.51 -0.67 -9.11
C VAL A 225 16.56 -1.99 -8.34
N TRP A 226 17.58 -2.20 -7.51
CA TRP A 226 17.84 -3.45 -6.80
C TRP A 226 17.75 -3.30 -5.27
N ARG A 227 16.91 -2.38 -4.76
CA ARG A 227 16.56 -2.38 -3.32
C ARG A 227 15.51 -3.41 -2.96
N LEU A 228 15.55 -3.84 -1.69
CA LEU A 228 14.51 -4.63 -1.06
C LEU A 228 13.20 -3.84 -0.95
N LYS A 229 12.08 -4.55 -1.04
CA LYS A 229 10.74 -3.99 -0.83
C LYS A 229 10.53 -3.76 0.66
N TYR A 230 10.19 -2.52 1.03
CA TYR A 230 9.67 -2.22 2.36
C TYR A 230 8.15 -1.99 2.28
N PRO A 231 7.35 -2.60 3.17
CA PRO A 231 5.97 -2.17 3.39
C PRO A 231 5.89 -0.71 3.81
N ILE A 232 4.75 -0.06 3.53
CA ILE A 232 4.55 1.37 3.82
C ILE A 232 4.80 1.68 5.31
N GLU A 233 4.39 0.80 6.23
CA GLU A 233 4.66 0.98 7.66
C GLU A 233 6.15 1.06 8.02
N TYR A 234 7.02 0.31 7.33
CA TYR A 234 8.47 0.40 7.52
C TYR A 234 9.05 1.63 6.82
N GLY A 235 8.53 1.96 5.65
CA GLY A 235 8.94 3.13 4.88
C GLY A 235 8.67 4.45 5.61
N SER A 236 7.50 4.54 6.26
CA SER A 236 7.01 5.72 6.96
C SER A 236 7.24 5.71 8.48
N GLY A 237 7.69 4.59 9.06
CA GLY A 237 7.94 4.47 10.50
C GLY A 237 6.69 4.21 11.36
N THR A 238 5.52 3.90 10.78
CA THR A 238 4.32 3.55 11.56
C THR A 238 4.37 2.14 12.17
N THR A 239 5.46 1.39 11.99
CA THR A 239 5.72 0.11 12.67
C THR A 239 5.76 0.22 14.19
N VAL A 240 5.93 1.44 14.74
CA VAL A 240 5.95 1.68 16.19
C VAL A 240 4.56 1.71 16.84
N PHE A 241 3.48 1.80 16.06
CA PHE A 241 2.10 1.89 16.57
C PHE A 241 1.72 0.74 17.53
N PRO A 242 2.02 -0.54 17.24
CA PRO A 242 1.71 -1.63 18.19
C PRO A 242 2.41 -1.45 19.54
N LYS A 243 3.67 -0.98 19.56
CA LYS A 243 4.37 -0.66 20.81
C LYS A 243 3.70 0.51 21.53
N PHE A 244 3.40 1.58 20.81
CA PHE A 244 2.73 2.76 21.34
C PHE A 244 1.40 2.44 22.02
N PHE A 245 0.51 1.69 21.35
CA PHE A 245 -0.76 1.26 21.95
C PHE A 245 -0.56 0.23 23.06
N GLY A 246 0.50 -0.59 22.95
CA GLY A 246 0.93 -1.53 24.00
C GLY A 246 1.21 -0.86 25.33
N GLU A 247 1.87 0.31 25.31
CA GLU A 247 2.24 1.12 26.47
C GLU A 247 1.07 2.00 26.97
N LYS A 248 0.24 2.51 26.05
CA LYS A 248 -0.85 3.45 26.37
C LYS A 248 -2.10 2.79 26.94
N ILE A 249 -2.34 1.53 26.60
CA ILE A 249 -3.52 0.77 27.04
C ILE A 249 -3.09 -0.24 28.11
N SER A 250 -3.73 -0.21 29.28
CA SER A 250 -3.42 -1.17 30.35
C SER A 250 -3.93 -2.58 30.00
N ASP A 251 -3.25 -3.62 30.52
CA ASP A 251 -3.67 -5.01 30.33
C ASP A 251 -5.07 -5.27 30.91
N GLY A 252 -5.38 -4.66 32.06
CA GLY A 252 -6.70 -4.79 32.69
C GLY A 252 -7.82 -4.23 31.82
N TYR A 253 -7.65 -3.02 31.25
CA TYR A 253 -8.63 -2.44 30.32
C TYR A 253 -8.77 -3.31 29.06
N PHE A 254 -7.65 -3.78 28.51
CA PHE A 254 -7.67 -4.64 27.33
C PHE A 254 -8.44 -5.94 27.57
N GLN A 255 -8.16 -6.64 28.67
CA GLN A 255 -8.84 -7.89 29.01
C GLN A 255 -10.34 -7.69 29.25
N GLU A 256 -10.72 -6.62 29.97
CA GLU A 256 -12.12 -6.26 30.20
C GLU A 256 -12.85 -6.03 28.87
N LYS A 257 -12.31 -5.17 28.00
CA LYS A 257 -12.96 -4.82 26.73
C LYS A 257 -12.94 -5.93 25.70
N ALA A 258 -11.85 -6.69 25.60
CA ALA A 258 -11.81 -7.85 24.71
C ALA A 258 -12.88 -8.88 25.09
N LYS A 259 -13.10 -9.13 26.39
CA LYS A 259 -14.19 -9.99 26.87
C LYS A 259 -15.56 -9.37 26.57
N GLU A 260 -15.75 -8.10 26.90
CA GLU A 260 -17.02 -7.39 26.66
C GLU A 260 -17.43 -7.44 25.17
N TYR A 261 -16.50 -7.16 24.26
CA TYR A 261 -16.78 -7.11 22.83
C TYR A 261 -16.92 -8.51 22.19
N LEU A 262 -16.28 -9.53 22.77
CA LEU A 262 -16.54 -10.91 22.37
C LEU A 262 -17.97 -11.34 22.74
N GLU A 263 -18.43 -11.02 23.95
CA GLU A 263 -19.76 -11.39 24.44
C GLU A 263 -20.88 -10.60 23.76
N LYS A 264 -20.74 -9.27 23.68
CA LYS A 264 -21.80 -8.38 23.18
C LYS A 264 -21.81 -8.23 21.66
N ASP A 265 -20.63 -8.09 21.06
CA ASP A 265 -20.51 -7.74 19.65
C ASP A 265 -20.11 -8.93 18.77
N GLN A 266 -19.72 -10.07 19.39
CA GLN A 266 -19.15 -11.24 18.72
C GLN A 266 -17.88 -10.91 17.92
N VAL A 267 -17.09 -9.96 18.44
CA VAL A 267 -15.82 -9.54 17.83
C VAL A 267 -14.66 -9.97 18.72
N SER A 268 -13.76 -10.79 18.18
CA SER A 268 -12.50 -11.16 18.82
C SER A 268 -11.44 -10.09 18.56
N ILE A 269 -10.96 -9.46 19.63
CA ILE A 269 -9.88 -8.48 19.59
C ILE A 269 -8.56 -9.17 19.95
N ARG A 270 -7.54 -9.03 19.09
CA ARG A 270 -6.27 -9.78 19.20
C ARG A 270 -5.20 -9.05 19.99
N ASP A 271 -5.21 -7.73 19.97
CA ASP A 271 -4.19 -6.90 20.61
C ASP A 271 -4.73 -5.49 20.93
N LYS A 272 -3.95 -4.72 21.70
CA LYS A 272 -4.31 -3.38 22.18
C LYS A 272 -4.46 -2.35 21.06
N GLU A 273 -3.69 -2.50 19.98
CA GLU A 273 -3.83 -1.62 18.82
C GLU A 273 -5.16 -1.87 18.11
N GLN A 274 -5.50 -3.14 17.87
CA GLN A 274 -6.80 -3.51 17.31
C GLN A 274 -7.95 -3.08 18.22
N LEU A 275 -7.79 -3.16 19.54
CA LEU A 275 -8.79 -2.66 20.49
C LEU A 275 -9.09 -1.18 20.21
N PHE A 276 -8.06 -0.34 20.14
CA PHE A 276 -8.22 1.09 19.88
C PHE A 276 -8.95 1.35 18.55
N TYR A 277 -8.56 0.65 17.47
CA TYR A 277 -9.21 0.79 16.17
C TYR A 277 -10.66 0.31 16.19
N TYR A 278 -10.94 -0.80 16.88
CA TYR A 278 -12.29 -1.32 17.00
C TYR A 278 -13.20 -0.38 17.79
N GLU A 279 -12.72 0.27 18.85
CA GLU A 279 -13.52 1.25 19.61
C GLU A 279 -13.88 2.46 18.76
N ILE A 280 -12.97 2.95 17.93
CA ILE A 280 -13.27 3.99 16.94
C ILE A 280 -14.32 3.49 15.95
N PHE A 281 -14.11 2.32 15.35
CA PHE A 281 -15.05 1.72 14.40
C PHE A 281 -16.46 1.58 15.01
N ARG A 282 -16.54 1.02 16.22
CA ARG A 282 -17.76 0.79 16.98
C ARG A 282 -18.47 2.09 17.31
N SER A 283 -17.74 3.14 17.68
CA SER A 283 -18.30 4.47 17.94
C SER A 283 -18.92 5.12 16.69
N LEU A 284 -18.34 4.87 15.52
CA LEU A 284 -18.79 5.47 14.26
C LEU A 284 -19.94 4.69 13.62
N PHE A 285 -19.97 3.37 13.78
CA PHE A 285 -20.82 2.51 12.96
C PHE A 285 -21.57 1.42 13.73
N GLY A 286 -21.26 1.19 15.00
CA GLY A 286 -21.75 0.05 15.77
C GLY A 286 -21.03 -1.26 15.40
N THR A 287 -21.74 -2.39 15.46
CA THR A 287 -21.12 -3.71 15.27
C THR A 287 -20.92 -4.06 13.79
N PRO A 288 -19.82 -4.77 13.42
CA PRO A 288 -19.51 -5.08 12.02
C PRO A 288 -20.63 -5.87 11.33
N ILE A 289 -21.26 -6.80 12.04
CA ILE A 289 -22.36 -7.59 11.49
C ILE A 289 -23.48 -6.70 10.95
N LYS A 290 -23.89 -5.64 11.68
CA LYS A 290 -24.99 -4.74 11.29
C LYS A 290 -24.67 -3.95 10.02
N ILE A 291 -23.41 -3.57 9.83
CA ILE A 291 -22.95 -2.75 8.70
C ILE A 291 -22.88 -3.60 7.42
N PHE A 292 -22.43 -4.84 7.55
CA PHE A 292 -22.18 -5.73 6.41
C PHE A 292 -23.27 -6.81 6.25
N LEU A 293 -24.45 -6.66 6.86
CA LEU A 293 -25.57 -7.61 6.74
C LEU A 293 -25.93 -7.93 5.27
N LYS A 294 -25.94 -6.89 4.43
CA LYS A 294 -26.28 -6.95 3.00
C LYS A 294 -25.10 -7.32 2.10
N ALA A 295 -23.87 -7.38 2.63
CA ALA A 295 -22.74 -7.81 1.85
C ALA A 295 -22.86 -9.31 1.53
N LYS A 296 -22.53 -9.69 0.30
CA LYS A 296 -22.46 -11.09 -0.11
C LYS A 296 -21.13 -11.70 0.32
N GLY A 297 -21.14 -12.99 0.61
CA GLY A 297 -19.97 -13.83 0.79
C GLY A 297 -19.70 -14.32 2.21
N LYS A 298 -18.47 -14.79 2.45
CA LYS A 298 -18.12 -15.58 3.64
C LYS A 298 -18.20 -14.74 4.92
N LEU A 299 -18.78 -15.33 5.96
CA LEU A 299 -18.82 -14.76 7.29
C LEU A 299 -17.45 -14.90 7.96
N CYS A 300 -16.84 -13.79 8.37
CA CYS A 300 -15.62 -13.84 9.16
C CYS A 300 -15.93 -14.41 10.55
N PRO A 301 -15.24 -15.47 11.02
CA PRO A 301 -15.51 -16.05 12.33
C PRO A 301 -15.17 -15.10 13.49
N TYR A 302 -14.24 -14.15 13.26
CA TYR A 302 -13.70 -13.25 14.28
C TYR A 302 -14.45 -11.93 14.45
N CYS A 303 -15.10 -11.41 13.41
CA CYS A 303 -15.84 -10.14 13.53
C CYS A 303 -17.24 -10.17 12.94
N LYS A 304 -17.66 -11.31 12.39
CA LYS A 304 -18.98 -11.52 11.78
C LYS A 304 -19.31 -10.58 10.61
N SER A 305 -18.33 -9.85 10.07
CA SER A 305 -18.49 -9.16 8.79
C SER A 305 -18.58 -10.17 7.66
N LYS A 306 -19.39 -9.90 6.64
CA LYS A 306 -19.38 -10.64 5.38
C LYS A 306 -18.43 -10.00 4.38
N GLY A 307 -17.59 -10.79 3.72
CA GLY A 307 -16.61 -10.35 2.74
C GLY A 307 -16.54 -11.26 1.52
N ASP A 308 -15.56 -11.01 0.65
CA ASP A 308 -15.36 -11.77 -0.60
C ASP A 308 -15.13 -13.27 -0.32
N GLU A 309 -15.93 -14.14 -0.95
CA GLU A 309 -15.83 -15.60 -0.83
C GLU A 309 -14.49 -16.16 -1.28
N ARG A 310 -13.77 -15.44 -2.15
CA ARG A 310 -12.45 -15.83 -2.66
C ARG A 310 -11.30 -15.42 -1.75
N SER A 311 -11.56 -14.58 -0.74
CA SER A 311 -10.51 -14.07 0.13
C SER A 311 -10.25 -15.01 1.30
N SER A 312 -8.96 -15.30 1.53
CA SER A 312 -8.50 -16.08 2.68
C SER A 312 -8.32 -15.22 3.95
N PHE A 313 -8.51 -13.90 3.86
CA PHE A 313 -8.38 -12.98 4.99
C PHE A 313 -9.59 -12.04 5.08
N CYS A 314 -9.89 -11.55 6.28
CA CYS A 314 -10.94 -10.55 6.48
C CYS A 314 -10.38 -9.15 6.29
N ARG A 315 -10.87 -8.40 5.29
CA ARG A 315 -10.49 -7.00 5.06
C ARG A 315 -10.92 -6.04 6.18
N ILE A 316 -11.90 -6.43 6.97
CA ILE A 316 -12.47 -5.56 8.00
C ILE A 316 -11.62 -5.63 9.26
N CYS A 317 -11.26 -6.83 9.73
CA CYS A 317 -10.53 -7.00 10.98
C CYS A 317 -9.12 -7.59 10.82
N GLY A 318 -8.66 -7.88 9.59
CA GLY A 318 -7.34 -8.44 9.32
C GLY A 318 -7.16 -9.90 9.74
N ALA A 319 -8.23 -10.61 10.10
CA ALA A 319 -8.12 -12.02 10.48
C ALA A 319 -7.67 -12.89 9.30
N TYR A 320 -6.76 -13.82 9.55
CA TYR A 320 -6.27 -14.80 8.59
C TYR A 320 -5.84 -16.08 9.33
N PRO A 321 -6.20 -17.29 8.84
CA PRO A 321 -7.14 -17.54 7.75
C PRO A 321 -8.60 -17.31 8.19
N ILE A 322 -9.52 -17.07 7.25
CA ILE A 322 -10.97 -17.01 7.52
C ILE A 322 -11.76 -18.07 6.80
#